data_AF-A0A7W6VEC6-F1
#
_entry.id   AF-A0A7W6VEC6-F1
#
_cell.length_a   1.000
_cell.length_b   1.000
_cell.length_c   1.000
_cell.angle_alpha   90.00
_cell.angle_beta   90.00
_cell.angle_gamma   90.00
#
_symmetry.space_group_name_H-M   'P 1'
#
loop_
_entity.id
_entity.type
_entity.pdbx_description
1 polymer ?
#
loop_
_entity_poly.entity_id
_entity_poly.type
_entity_poly.pdbx_seq_one_letter_code
_entity_poly.pdbx_strand_id
1 'polypeptide(L)'
;MSSNSLVNEPVEDLASRLEAMTDDELFGTMNDLEKASNAAEEGDAVEEIISRIALAESEIERRYPGRLLAPYREWKQRQPLL
;
A
#
# COMPACT_ATOMS: atom_id res chain seq x y z
N MET A 1 4.75 -0.78 -10.23
CA MET A 1 3.95 -1.81 -10.91
C MET A 1 2.71 -1.13 -11.49
N SER A 2 1.98 -1.69 -12.44
CA SER A 2 0.72 -1.05 -12.88
C SER A 2 -0.30 -1.11 -11.75
N SER A 3 -0.81 0.04 -11.28
CA SER A 3 -1.79 0.14 -10.18
C SER A 3 -3.02 -0.76 -10.39
N ASN A 4 -3.41 -1.01 -11.65
CA ASN A 4 -4.47 -1.95 -12.01
C ASN A 4 -4.22 -3.40 -11.58
N SER A 5 -2.96 -3.84 -11.43
CA SER A 5 -2.69 -5.22 -10.98
C SER A 5 -2.87 -5.37 -9.48
N LEU A 6 -2.66 -4.30 -8.71
CA LEU A 6 -2.84 -4.32 -7.26
C LEU A 6 -4.33 -4.44 -6.91
N VAL A 7 -5.20 -3.74 -7.65
CA VAL A 7 -6.64 -3.60 -7.35
C VAL A 7 -7.50 -4.78 -7.81
N ASN A 8 -6.98 -5.69 -8.64
CA ASN A 8 -7.79 -6.77 -9.24
C ASN A 8 -7.43 -8.19 -8.76
N GLU A 9 -6.36 -8.35 -7.96
CA GLU A 9 -6.01 -9.65 -7.38
C GLU A 9 -6.79 -9.94 -6.09
N PRO A 10 -7.00 -11.23 -5.73
CA PRO A 10 -7.61 -11.62 -4.45
C PRO A 10 -6.83 -11.05 -3.26
N VAL A 11 -7.55 -10.68 -2.20
CA VAL A 11 -6.98 -10.09 -0.97
C VAL A 11 -5.93 -11.00 -0.32
N GLU A 12 -6.18 -12.30 -0.28
CA GLU A 12 -5.29 -13.33 0.29
C GLU A 12 -3.94 -13.39 -0.46
N ASP A 13 -4.01 -13.27 -1.80
CA ASP A 13 -2.84 -13.32 -2.67
C ASP A 13 -2.00 -12.05 -2.52
N LEU A 14 -2.67 -10.88 -2.45
CA LEU A 14 -2.00 -9.61 -2.15
C LEU A 14 -1.33 -9.65 -0.78
N ALA A 15 -2.00 -10.14 0.27
CA ALA A 15 -1.43 -10.25 1.61
C ALA A 15 -0.14 -11.09 1.62
N SER A 16 -0.20 -12.28 1.01
CA SER A 16 0.97 -13.17 0.86
C SER A 16 2.13 -12.50 0.11
N ARG A 17 1.80 -11.69 -0.90
CA ARG A 17 2.79 -10.96 -1.69
C ARG A 17 3.41 -9.79 -0.91
N LEU A 18 2.61 -9.05 -0.16
CA LEU A 18 3.08 -7.98 0.74
C LEU A 18 4.03 -8.52 1.80
N GLU A 19 3.75 -9.69 2.38
CA GLU A 19 4.63 -10.36 3.34
C GLU A 19 6.02 -10.69 2.75
N ALA A 20 6.06 -11.06 1.47
CA ALA A 20 7.30 -11.41 0.77
C ALA A 20 8.09 -10.19 0.25
N MET A 21 7.48 -9.00 0.20
CA MET A 21 8.13 -7.78 -0.29
C MET A 21 9.22 -7.28 0.65
N THR A 22 10.21 -6.58 0.11
CA THR A 22 11.10 -5.72 0.90
C THR A 22 10.35 -4.48 1.40
N ASP A 23 10.96 -3.75 2.34
CA ASP A 23 10.33 -2.52 2.86
C ASP A 23 10.14 -1.47 1.77
N ASP A 24 11.12 -1.30 0.88
CA ASP A 24 11.00 -0.36 -0.25
C ASP A 24 9.86 -0.73 -1.20
N GLU A 25 9.65 -2.02 -1.46
CA GLU A 25 8.56 -2.51 -2.32
C GLU A 25 7.19 -2.36 -1.65
N LEU A 26 7.10 -2.65 -0.35
CA LEU A 26 5.89 -2.45 0.46
C LEU A 26 5.52 -0.97 0.50
N PHE A 27 6.47 -0.09 0.79
CA PHE A 27 6.26 1.36 0.83
C PHE A 27 5.92 1.92 -0.56
N GLY A 28 6.56 1.42 -1.61
CA GLY A 28 6.19 1.73 -2.99
C GLY A 28 4.75 1.34 -3.31
N THR A 29 4.33 0.14 -2.90
CA THR A 29 2.97 -0.36 -3.09
C THR A 29 1.95 0.49 -2.33
N MET A 30 2.23 0.85 -1.07
CA MET A 30 1.41 1.76 -0.28
C MET A 30 1.24 3.13 -0.98
N ASN A 31 2.32 3.68 -1.52
CA ASN A 31 2.29 4.95 -2.24
C ASN A 31 1.48 4.87 -3.55
N ASP A 32 1.59 3.76 -4.28
CA ASP A 32 0.80 3.53 -5.50
C ASP A 32 -0.69 3.40 -5.18
N LEU A 33 -1.05 2.76 -4.06
CA LEU A 33 -2.42 2.63 -3.57
C LEU A 33 -3.00 3.99 -3.12
N GLU A 34 -2.24 4.80 -2.39
CA GLU A 34 -2.65 6.17 -2.05
C GLU A 34 -2.91 7.02 -3.30
N LYS A 35 -2.05 6.92 -4.32
CA LYS A 35 -2.24 7.61 -5.60
C LYS A 35 -3.49 7.12 -6.33
N ALA A 36 -3.73 5.80 -6.35
CA ALA A 36 -4.92 5.22 -6.94
C ALA A 36 -6.19 5.69 -6.21
N SER A 37 -6.19 5.75 -4.88
CA SER A 37 -7.32 6.24 -4.09
C SER A 37 -7.65 7.70 -4.39
N ASN A 38 -6.63 8.53 -4.59
CA ASN A 38 -6.82 9.95 -4.94
C ASN A 38 -7.31 10.16 -6.38
N ALA A 39 -7.03 9.21 -7.27
CA ALA A 39 -7.39 9.28 -8.69
C ALA A 39 -8.72 8.58 -9.02
N ALA A 40 -9.22 7.73 -8.13
CA ALA A 40 -10.47 6.99 -8.32
C ALA A 40 -11.68 7.92 -8.16
N GLU A 41 -12.61 7.82 -9.11
CA GLU A 41 -13.95 8.41 -8.98
C GLU A 41 -14.80 7.49 -8.07
N GLU A 42 -15.65 8.09 -7.23
CA GLU A 42 -16.40 7.43 -6.15
C GLU A 42 -17.06 6.09 -6.54
N GLY A 43 -17.18 5.16 -5.58
CA GLY A 43 -17.89 3.88 -5.73
C GLY A 43 -17.04 2.68 -5.29
N ASP A 44 -17.47 1.48 -5.69
CA ASP A 44 -16.88 0.19 -5.27
C ASP A 44 -15.36 0.11 -5.49
N ALA A 45 -14.83 0.79 -6.53
CA ALA A 45 -13.40 0.84 -6.80
C ALA A 45 -12.61 1.56 -5.67
N VAL A 46 -13.18 2.59 -5.05
CA VAL A 46 -12.57 3.31 -3.94
C VAL A 46 -12.54 2.43 -2.68
N GLU A 47 -13.64 1.73 -2.38
CA GLU A 47 -13.70 0.81 -1.23
C GLU A 47 -12.68 -0.34 -1.35
N GLU A 48 -12.52 -0.85 -2.57
CA GLU A 48 -11.58 -1.91 -2.91
C GLU A 48 -10.12 -1.43 -2.77
N ILE A 49 -9.83 -0.17 -3.14
CA ILE A 49 -8.52 0.45 -2.92
C ILE A 49 -8.27 0.69 -1.42
N ILE A 50 -9.25 1.20 -0.67
CA ILE A 50 -9.13 1.43 0.78
C ILE A 50 -8.83 0.12 1.51
N SER A 51 -9.50 -0.97 1.12
CA SER A 51 -9.25 -2.30 1.69
C SER A 51 -7.80 -2.76 1.46
N ARG A 52 -7.21 -2.43 0.31
CA ARG A 52 -5.80 -2.73 0.02
C ARG A 52 -4.81 -1.85 0.76
N ILE A 53 -5.17 -0.59 0.95
CA ILE A 53 -4.41 0.31 1.82
C ILE A 53 -4.35 -0.31 3.22
N ALA A 54 -5.48 -0.72 3.80
CA ALA A 54 -5.51 -1.33 5.13
C ALA A 54 -4.65 -2.61 5.25
N LEU A 55 -4.55 -3.41 4.19
CA LEU A 55 -3.63 -4.58 4.16
C LEU A 55 -2.16 -4.14 4.19
N ALA A 56 -1.78 -3.15 3.38
CA ALA A 56 -0.42 -2.61 3.39
C ALA A 56 -0.09 -1.96 4.74
N GLU A 57 -1.02 -1.22 5.35
CA GLU A 57 -0.87 -0.66 6.69
C GLU A 57 -0.66 -1.75 7.75
N SER A 58 -1.42 -2.83 7.68
CA SER A 58 -1.31 -3.98 8.59
C SER A 58 0.06 -4.66 8.48
N GLU A 59 0.57 -4.81 7.25
CA GLU A 59 1.90 -5.37 7.01
C GLU A 59 3.01 -4.44 7.51
N ILE A 60 2.86 -3.12 7.34
CA ILE A 60 3.80 -2.13 7.90
C ILE A 60 3.82 -2.22 9.43
N GLU A 61 2.67 -2.26 10.08
CA GLU A 61 2.56 -2.40 11.55
C GLU A 61 3.14 -3.73 12.04
N ARG A 62 2.95 -4.82 11.29
CA ARG A 62 3.55 -6.14 11.60
C ARG A 62 5.09 -6.08 11.61
N ARG A 63 5.69 -5.39 10.65
CA ARG A 63 7.16 -5.21 10.55
C ARG A 63 7.70 -4.20 11.56
N TYR A 64 6.91 -3.18 11.88
CA TYR A 64 7.30 -2.06 12.73
C TYR A 64 6.29 -1.81 13.87
N PRO A 65 6.14 -2.74 14.83
CA PRO A 65 5.10 -2.66 15.84
C PRO A 65 5.16 -1.37 16.67
N GLY A 66 4.02 -0.71 16.82
CA GLY A 66 3.84 0.52 17.59
C GLY A 66 4.40 1.78 16.90
N ARG A 67 4.90 1.66 15.66
CA ARG A 67 5.40 2.83 14.90
C ARG A 67 4.37 3.37 13.91
N LEU A 68 3.21 2.72 13.75
CA LEU A 68 2.18 3.13 12.80
C LEU A 68 2.82 3.34 11.41
N LEU A 69 2.41 4.38 10.68
CA LEU A 69 2.99 4.75 9.38
C LEU A 69 4.27 5.59 9.46
N ALA A 70 4.92 5.72 10.62
CA ALA A 70 6.17 6.50 10.71
C ALA A 70 7.27 5.99 9.75
N PRO A 71 7.56 4.68 9.63
CA PRO A 71 8.57 4.17 8.70
C PRO A 71 8.27 4.53 7.24
N TYR A 72 7.01 4.38 6.82
CA TYR A 72 6.55 4.75 5.47
C TYR A 72 6.70 6.26 5.21
N ARG A 73 6.30 7.11 6.16
CA ARG A 73 6.42 8.58 6.03
C ARG A 73 7.88 9.03 5.95
N GLU A 74 8.75 8.44 6.78
CA GLU A 74 10.20 8.70 6.72
C GLU A 74 10.81 8.28 5.39
N TRP A 75 10.39 7.13 4.84
CA TRP A 75 10.80 6.67 3.52
C TRP A 75 10.34 7.63 2.42
N LYS A 76 9.07 8.06 2.44
CA LYS A 76 8.49 8.98 1.46
C LYS A 76 9.22 10.33 1.43
N GLN A 77 9.63 10.85 2.60
CA GLN A 77 10.42 12.08 2.71
C GLN A 77 11.80 11.99 2.07
N ARG A 78 12.39 10.78 1.98
CA ARG A 78 13.70 10.55 1.35
C ARG A 78 13.60 10.46 -0.18
N GLN A 79 12.39 10.45 -0.72
CA GLN A 79 12.11 10.31 -2.15
C GLN A 79 11.67 11.66 -2.73
N PRO A 80 12.60 12.53 -3.18
CA PRO A 80 12.25 13.89 -3.63
C PRO A 80 11.40 13.95 -4.91
N LEU A 81 11.09 12.81 -5.54
CA LEU A 81 10.44 12.72 -6.85
C LEU A 81 9.21 11.78 -6.86
N LEU A 82 8.76 11.28 -5.70
CA LEU A 82 7.55 10.45 -5.60
C LEU A 82 6.27 11.25 -5.42
#